data_AF-A0A4Q4CTM9-F1
#
_entry.id   AF-A0A4Q4CTM9-F1
#
_cell.length_a   1.000
_cell.length_b   1.000
_cell.length_c   1.000
_cell.angle_alpha   90.00
_cell.angle_beta   90.00
_cell.angle_gamma   90.00
#
_symmetry.space_group_name_H-M   'P 1'
#
loop_
_entity.id
_entity.type
_entity.pdbx_description
1 polymer ?
#
loop_
_entity_poly.entity_id
_entity_poly.type
_entity_poly.pdbx_seq_one_letter_code
_entity_poly.pdbx_strand_id
1 'polypeptide(L)'
;MTVEMGAALPYSLRVVGDPPQPAPGEVVGVIVARNEALRLGAALGEARRIGIGPIILIDNLSTDETRAIAAGFDRVHVVEAPESYAGSVFGIH
;
A
#
# COMPACT_ATOMS: atom_id res chain seq x y z
N MET A 1 11.36 6.76 -22.07
CA MET A 1 10.28 5.82 -21.68
C MET A 1 9.39 6.59 -20.73
N THR A 2 8.30 7.15 -21.25
CA THR A 2 7.40 8.05 -20.52
C THR A 2 6.36 7.17 -19.83
N VAL A 3 6.37 7.09 -18.51
CA VAL A 3 5.29 6.45 -17.76
C VAL A 3 4.11 7.42 -17.80
N GLU A 4 3.04 7.06 -18.49
CA GLU A 4 1.82 7.87 -18.48
C GLU A 4 1.23 7.91 -17.07
N MET A 5 1.29 9.08 -16.46
CA MET A 5 0.53 9.44 -15.27
C MET A 5 -0.96 9.34 -15.60
N GLY A 6 -1.58 8.21 -15.25
CA GLY A 6 -3.02 8.00 -15.45
C GLY A 6 -3.44 6.63 -15.97
N ALA A 7 -2.50 5.71 -16.24
CA ALA A 7 -2.90 4.34 -16.54
C ALA A 7 -3.62 3.72 -15.34
N ALA A 8 -4.88 3.32 -15.52
CA ALA A 8 -5.62 2.56 -14.53
C ALA A 8 -4.79 1.31 -14.16
N LEU A 9 -4.53 1.12 -12.87
CA LEU A 9 -3.87 -0.09 -12.41
C LEU A 9 -4.79 -1.29 -12.69
N PRO A 10 -4.22 -2.48 -12.95
CA PRO A 10 -5.03 -3.66 -13.24
C PRO A 10 -5.90 -4.03 -12.02
N TYR A 11 -6.93 -4.85 -12.25
CA TYR A 11 -7.83 -5.35 -11.18
C TYR A 11 -8.52 -4.26 -10.36
N SER A 12 -8.84 -3.14 -11.03
CA SER A 12 -9.53 -2.01 -10.40
C SER A 12 -8.74 -1.38 -9.25
N LEU A 13 -7.42 -1.63 -9.15
CA LEU A 13 -6.56 -1.06 -8.12
C LEU A 13 -6.53 0.47 -8.26
N ARG A 14 -6.56 1.17 -7.12
CA ARG A 14 -6.59 2.64 -7.09
C ARG A 14 -5.50 3.18 -6.19
N VAL A 15 -4.58 3.97 -6.74
CA VAL A 15 -3.61 4.72 -5.93
C VAL A 15 -4.34 5.87 -5.21
N VAL A 16 -4.10 5.99 -3.91
CA VAL A 16 -4.58 7.11 -3.10
C VAL A 16 -3.44 8.10 -2.90
N GLY A 17 -3.59 9.30 -3.44
CA GLY A 17 -2.56 10.35 -3.38
C GLY A 17 -1.43 10.13 -4.38
N ASP A 18 -0.25 10.64 -4.04
CA ASP A 18 0.92 10.57 -4.93
C ASP A 18 1.58 9.19 -4.92
N PRO A 19 2.06 8.70 -6.09
CA PRO A 19 2.76 7.44 -6.18
C PRO A 19 4.12 7.48 -5.44
N PRO A 20 4.66 6.33 -5.01
CA PRO A 20 5.98 6.27 -4.41
C PRO A 20 7.06 6.71 -5.39
N GLN A 21 8.03 7.48 -4.90
CA GLN A 21 9.25 7.86 -5.60
C GLN A 21 10.46 7.24 -4.88
N PRO A 22 10.84 5.98 -5.20
CA PRO A 22 12.02 5.36 -4.62
C PRO A 22 13.31 5.94 -5.19
N ALA A 23 14.31 6.15 -4.34
CA ALA A 23 15.67 6.53 -4.74
C ALA A 23 16.54 5.29 -5.02
N PRO A 24 17.63 5.42 -5.82
CA PRO A 24 18.57 4.32 -6.06
C PRO A 24 19.11 3.72 -4.75
N GLY A 25 19.02 2.41 -4.62
CA GLY A 25 19.48 1.68 -3.44
C GLY A 25 18.45 1.52 -2.32
N GLU A 26 17.26 2.15 -2.44
CA GLU A 26 16.19 1.92 -1.46
C GLU A 26 15.51 0.57 -1.65
N VAL A 27 15.14 -0.04 -0.52
CA VAL A 27 14.25 -1.21 -0.49
C VAL A 27 12.82 -0.71 -0.37
N VAL A 28 11.96 -1.11 -1.31
CA VAL A 28 10.53 -0.79 -1.31
C VAL A 28 9.78 -1.86 -0.53
N GLY A 29 8.99 -1.45 0.47
CA GLY A 29 8.12 -2.35 1.21
C GLY A 29 6.77 -2.53 0.52
N VAL A 30 6.22 -3.74 0.55
CA VAL A 30 4.84 -4.00 0.13
C VAL A 30 4.12 -4.70 1.27
N ILE A 31 2.99 -4.14 1.70
CA ILE A 31 2.14 -4.70 2.75
C ILE A 31 0.74 -4.83 2.18
N VAL A 32 0.15 -6.01 2.27
CA VAL A 32 -1.26 -6.23 1.97
C VAL A 32 -2.00 -6.30 3.30
N ALA A 33 -3.02 -5.46 3.49
CA ALA A 33 -3.75 -5.36 4.74
C ALA A 33 -5.26 -5.39 4.53
N ARG A 34 -5.95 -5.95 5.51
CA ARG A 34 -7.40 -5.78 5.70
C ARG A 34 -7.67 -5.78 7.20
N ASN A 35 -8.20 -4.67 7.71
CA ASN A 35 -8.53 -4.51 9.11
C ASN A 35 -7.37 -4.84 10.06
N GLU A 36 -6.22 -4.21 9.84
CA GLU A 36 -4.98 -4.42 10.59
C GLU A 36 -4.66 -3.28 11.57
N ALA A 37 -5.66 -2.54 12.05
CA ALA A 37 -5.45 -1.39 12.93
C ALA A 37 -4.62 -1.71 14.19
N LEU A 38 -4.68 -2.95 14.69
CA LEU A 38 -3.92 -3.37 15.87
C LEU A 38 -2.42 -3.63 15.60
N ARG A 39 -2.04 -3.93 14.35
CA ARG A 39 -0.69 -4.41 14.01
C ARG A 39 0.06 -3.48 13.07
N LEU A 40 -0.66 -2.76 12.22
CA LEU A 40 -0.06 -1.96 11.14
C LEU A 40 0.96 -0.96 11.67
N GLY A 41 0.63 -0.23 12.75
CA GLY A 41 1.54 0.77 13.31
C GLY A 41 2.88 0.17 13.77
N ALA A 42 2.84 -1.00 14.42
CA ALA A 42 4.04 -1.70 14.86
C ALA A 42 4.86 -2.21 13.66
N ALA A 43 4.19 -2.76 12.64
CA ALA A 43 4.85 -3.25 11.42
C ALA A 43 5.54 -2.11 10.65
N LEU A 44 4.87 -0.96 10.50
CA LEU A 44 5.43 0.23 9.86
C LEU A 44 6.59 0.81 10.65
N GLY A 45 6.48 0.89 11.99
CA GLY A 45 7.56 1.32 12.86
C GLY A 45 8.80 0.45 12.73
N GLU A 46 8.62 -0.87 12.70
CA GLU A 46 9.72 -1.81 12.53
C GLU A 46 10.34 -1.73 11.13
N ALA A 47 9.53 -1.62 10.08
CA ALA A 47 10.00 -1.45 8.70
C ALA A 47 10.88 -0.20 8.56
N ARG A 48 10.49 0.91 9.21
CA ARG A 48 11.32 2.13 9.27
C ARG A 48 12.62 1.89 10.01
N ARG A 49 12.58 1.18 11.16
CA ARG A 49 13.76 0.85 11.96
C ARG A 49 14.81 0.06 11.19
N ILE A 50 14.40 -0.87 10.31
CA ILE A 50 15.31 -1.68 9.49
C ILE A 50 15.70 -1.02 8.16
N GLY A 51 15.26 0.22 7.90
CA GLY A 51 15.67 1.00 6.73
C GLY A 51 14.85 0.76 5.46
N ILE A 52 13.62 0.26 5.57
CA ILE A 52 12.72 0.22 4.42
C ILE A 52 12.37 1.65 3.99
N GLY A 53 12.51 1.92 2.69
CA GLY A 53 12.21 3.19 2.04
C GLY A 53 10.70 3.39 1.85
N PRO A 54 10.19 3.73 0.66
CA PRO A 54 8.74 3.88 0.49
C PRO A 54 8.03 2.53 0.73
N ILE A 55 6.85 2.58 1.34
CA ILE A 55 6.01 1.40 1.58
C ILE A 55 4.73 1.58 0.77
N ILE A 56 4.40 0.55 -0.02
CA ILE A 56 3.12 0.43 -0.73
C ILE A 56 2.19 -0.41 0.16
N LEU A 57 1.16 0.23 0.70
CA LEU A 57 0.11 -0.44 1.48
C LEU A 57 -1.07 -0.75 0.55
N ILE A 58 -1.21 -2.02 0.16
CA ILE A 58 -2.37 -2.52 -0.55
C ILE A 58 -3.48 -2.79 0.47
N ASP A 59 -4.44 -1.87 0.55
CA ASP A 59 -5.56 -1.95 1.46
C ASP A 59 -6.78 -2.60 0.79
N ASN A 60 -7.14 -3.79 1.26
CA ASN A 60 -8.28 -4.57 0.80
C ASN A 60 -9.56 -4.13 1.52
N LEU A 61 -9.93 -2.88 1.27
CA LEU A 61 -11.13 -2.22 1.78
C LEU A 61 -11.28 -2.33 3.30
N SER A 62 -10.26 -1.93 4.06
CA SER A 62 -10.41 -1.86 5.52
C SER A 62 -11.55 -0.94 5.93
N THR A 63 -12.29 -1.37 6.95
CA THR A 63 -13.41 -0.63 7.56
C THR A 63 -13.08 -0.18 8.98
N ASP A 64 -11.86 -0.42 9.45
CA ASP A 64 -11.32 0.05 10.72
C ASP A 64 -10.30 1.20 10.50
N GLU A 65 -9.57 1.55 11.56
CA GLU A 65 -8.58 2.63 11.57
C GLU A 65 -7.30 2.34 10.76
N THR A 66 -7.21 1.25 9.99
CA THR A 66 -6.02 0.88 9.20
C THR A 66 -5.52 2.04 8.33
N ARG A 67 -6.42 2.74 7.61
CA ARG A 67 -6.02 3.88 6.76
C ARG A 67 -5.60 5.10 7.57
N ALA A 68 -6.28 5.38 8.69
CA ALA A 68 -5.94 6.49 9.57
C ALA A 68 -4.54 6.30 10.18
N ILE A 69 -4.22 5.07 10.58
CA ILE A 69 -2.88 4.71 11.06
C ILE A 69 -1.84 4.87 9.96
N ALA A 70 -2.09 4.38 8.74
CA ALA A 70 -1.17 4.52 7.61
C ALA A 70 -0.85 5.99 7.29
N ALA A 71 -1.86 6.87 7.35
CA ALA A 71 -1.71 8.31 7.10
C ALA A 71 -0.80 9.02 8.14
N GLY A 72 -0.59 8.41 9.31
CA GLY A 72 0.34 8.92 10.32
C GLY A 72 1.82 8.61 10.05
N PHE A 73 2.15 7.88 8.98
CA PHE A 73 3.51 7.51 8.64
C PHE A 73 3.95 8.13 7.31
N ASP A 74 5.12 8.77 7.31
CA ASP A 74 5.73 9.31 6.10
C ASP A 74 6.06 8.20 5.10
N ARG A 75 5.92 8.50 3.79
CA ARG A 75 6.28 7.62 2.67
C ARG A 75 5.59 6.25 2.74
N VAL A 76 4.35 6.23 3.23
CA VAL A 76 3.41 5.13 3.09
C VAL A 76 2.38 5.54 2.04
N HIS A 77 2.30 4.76 0.96
CA HIS A 77 1.47 5.04 -0.21
C HIS A 77 0.36 4.01 -0.26
N VAL A 78 -0.89 4.44 -0.15
CA VAL A 78 -2.04 3.53 -0.09
C VAL A 78 -2.51 3.21 -1.50
N VAL A 79 -2.73 1.93 -1.76
CA VAL A 79 -3.40 1.41 -2.95
C VAL A 79 -4.64 0.67 -2.47
N GLU A 80 -5.81 1.11 -2.89
CA GLU A 80 -7.05 0.40 -2.60
C GLU A 80 -7.23 -0.77 -3.55
N ALA A 81 -7.59 -1.92 -3.00
CA ALA A 81 -7.99 -3.10 -3.73
C ALA A 81 -9.50 -3.33 -3.51
N PRO A 82 -10.38 -2.79 -4.38
CA PRO A 82 -11.82 -2.81 -4.16
C PRO A 82 -12.49 -4.15 -4.44
N GLU A 83 -11.83 -5.05 -5.17
CA GLU A 83 -12.39 -6.37 -5.48
C GLU A 83 -12.22 -7.34 -4.31
N SER A 84 -13.27 -8.12 -4.04
CA SER A 84 -13.18 -9.20 -3.05
C SER A 84 -12.24 -10.31 -3.54
N TYR A 85 -11.56 -10.99 -2.61
CA TYR A 85 -10.69 -12.14 -2.90
C TYR A 85 -11.37 -13.23 -3.76
N ALA A 86 -12.69 -13.40 -3.63
CA ALA A 86 -13.48 -14.32 -4.45
C ALA A 86 -13.73 -13.78 -5.87
N GLY A 87 -13.87 -12.46 -6.02
CA GLY A 87 -14.00 -11.78 -7.31
C GLY A 87 -12.69 -11.68 -8.07
N SER A 88 -11.54 -11.71 -7.38
CA SER A 88 -10.21 -11.62 -7.97
C SER A 88 -9.60 -12.98 -8.35
N VAL A 89 -10.40 -14.06 -8.40
CA VAL A 89 -9.94 -15.43 -8.73
C VAL A 89 -8.79 -15.89 -7.81
N PHE A 90 -8.96 -15.72 -6.49
CA PHE A 90 -7.98 -16.14 -5.46
C PHE A 90 -6.70 -15.30 -5.34
N GLY A 91 -6.64 -14.08 -5.90
CA GLY A 91 -5.48 -13.20 -5.66
C GLY A 91 -5.41 -11.95 -6.53
N ILE A 92 -4.28 -11.24 -6.50
CA ILE A 92 -3.88 -10.26 -7.53
C ILE A 92 -3.04 -11.07 -8.53
N HIS A 93 -3.50 -11.20 -9.77
CA HIS A 93 -2.79 -11.92 -10.84
C HIS A 93 -2.07 -10.99 -11.80
#